data_AF-A0A7K2YK82-F1
#
_entry.id   AF-A0A7K2YK82-F1
#
_cell.length_a   1.000
_cell.length_b   1.000
_cell.length_c   1.000
_cell.angle_alpha   90.00
_cell.angle_beta   90.00
_cell.angle_gamma   90.00
#
_symmetry.space_group_name_H-M   'P 1'
#
loop_
_entity.id
_entity.type
_entity.pdbx_description
1 polymer ?
#
loop_
_entity_poly.entity_id
_entity_poly.type
_entity_poly.pdbx_seq_one_letter_code
_entity_poly.pdbx_strand_id
1 'polypeptide(L)'
;SRILAHRGPVTVLERVPHHDERSLAAALVRQPGNTGALLGRLWSTLAPLRTCAAVHRLDAVAPLDERHSIRARFDRARSALHGSARPTDGWTRWRAGLSLRPRVEHVAVRVGLAGPPVGEIVLAHGGLDPRDIVVRSQGMILTDPRPHLAAPHADLAMLFSRITHHLIGTRPGTTIADAVCTGIHGWVTASTNPLNSTDGHSDSALRQVLRLWAMDTLTVVGDVLVLPPDLPVLDETRRGLGERATDVLDVTERIAHALLQGDGSPRTQLADALALVAHAARA
;
A
#
# COMPACT_ATOMS: atom_id res chain seq x y z
N SER A 1 -5.21 -15.41 -11.03
CA SER A 1 -5.22 -16.77 -11.62
C SER A 1 -6.52 -16.99 -12.37
N ARG A 2 -6.57 -17.76 -13.48
CA ARG A 2 -7.84 -18.13 -14.14
C ARG A 2 -8.31 -19.48 -13.58
N ILE A 3 -9.58 -19.62 -13.20
CA ILE A 3 -10.12 -20.94 -12.85
C ILE A 3 -10.27 -21.74 -14.15
N LEU A 4 -9.51 -22.83 -14.28
CA LEU A 4 -9.56 -23.74 -15.43
C LEU A 4 -10.62 -24.82 -15.23
N ALA A 5 -10.77 -25.28 -13.99
CA ALA A 5 -11.78 -26.25 -13.61
C ALA A 5 -12.10 -26.12 -12.11
N HIS A 6 -13.32 -26.47 -11.74
CA HIS A 6 -13.75 -26.57 -10.35
C HIS A 6 -14.54 -27.88 -10.19
N ARG A 7 -14.17 -28.71 -9.21
CA ARG A 7 -14.95 -29.90 -8.79
C ARG A 7 -14.86 -30.09 -7.28
N GLY A 8 -16.00 -29.92 -6.59
CA GLY A 8 -16.03 -30.01 -5.12
C GLY A 8 -15.06 -29.02 -4.47
N PRO A 9 -14.20 -29.41 -3.51
CA PRO A 9 -13.24 -28.51 -2.88
C PRO A 9 -12.02 -28.18 -3.77
N VAL A 10 -11.92 -28.79 -4.95
CA VAL A 10 -10.74 -28.65 -5.82
C VAL A 10 -10.98 -27.58 -6.88
N THR A 11 -10.19 -26.51 -6.81
CA THR A 11 -10.11 -25.49 -7.86
C THR A 11 -8.78 -25.61 -8.58
N VAL A 12 -8.82 -25.89 -9.89
CA VAL A 12 -7.64 -25.88 -10.75
C VAL A 12 -7.48 -24.47 -11.29
N LEU A 13 -6.35 -23.86 -10.96
CA LEU A 13 -6.02 -22.51 -11.39
C LEU A 13 -4.93 -22.55 -12.47
N GLU A 14 -5.13 -21.81 -13.56
CA GLU A 14 -4.05 -21.46 -14.48
C GLU A 14 -3.05 -20.61 -13.69
N ARG A 15 -1.87 -21.17 -13.48
CA ARG A 15 -0.72 -20.43 -12.97
C ARG A 15 -0.28 -19.53 -14.11
N VAL A 16 -0.71 -18.27 -14.07
CA VAL A 16 -0.13 -17.25 -14.95
C VAL A 16 1.33 -17.14 -14.52
N PRO A 17 2.31 -17.41 -15.41
CA PRO A 17 3.70 -17.23 -15.04
C PRO A 17 3.86 -15.77 -14.61
N HIS A 18 4.34 -15.56 -13.38
CA HIS A 18 4.81 -14.24 -12.96
C HIS A 18 6.07 -13.95 -13.76
N HIS A 19 5.89 -13.42 -14.96
CA HIS A 19 6.95 -12.68 -15.61
C HIS A 19 6.88 -11.29 -14.99
N ASP A 20 7.87 -10.90 -14.20
CA ASP A 20 7.98 -9.57 -13.62
C ASP A 20 7.75 -8.48 -14.67
N GLU A 21 8.16 -8.75 -15.91
CA GLU A 21 7.90 -7.90 -17.07
C GLU A 21 6.42 -7.61 -17.33
N ARG A 22 5.48 -8.51 -17.01
CA ARG A 22 4.04 -8.26 -17.22
C ARG A 22 3.33 -7.71 -15.98
N SER A 23 4.06 -7.46 -14.90
CA SER A 23 3.50 -6.88 -13.68
C SER A 23 3.08 -5.42 -13.86
N LEU A 24 2.18 -4.93 -13.00
CA LEU A 24 1.84 -3.52 -12.92
C LEU A 24 3.05 -2.69 -12.50
N ALA A 25 3.90 -3.20 -11.59
CA ALA A 25 5.16 -2.56 -11.21
C ALA A 25 6.04 -2.27 -12.44
N ALA A 26 6.29 -3.28 -13.28
CA ALA A 26 7.08 -3.11 -14.49
C ALA A 26 6.37 -2.23 -15.54
N ALA A 27 5.04 -2.26 -15.61
CA ALA A 27 4.27 -1.38 -16.49
C ALA A 27 4.40 0.10 -16.08
N LEU A 28 4.39 0.41 -14.77
CA LEU A 28 4.61 1.76 -14.26
C LEU A 28 6.00 2.29 -14.61
N VAL A 29 7.03 1.42 -14.60
CA VAL A 29 8.39 1.79 -15.02
C VAL A 29 8.50 1.97 -16.53
N ARG A 30 7.94 1.07 -17.33
CA ARG A 30 8.02 1.15 -18.80
C ARG A 30 7.17 2.25 -19.42
N GLN A 31 6.03 2.56 -18.80
CA GLN A 31 5.05 3.51 -19.34
C GLN A 31 4.53 4.45 -18.22
N PRO A 32 5.42 5.23 -17.58
CA PRO A 32 5.05 6.01 -16.40
C PRO A 32 4.00 7.09 -16.71
N GLY A 33 3.97 7.61 -17.94
CA GLY A 33 2.93 8.53 -18.41
C GLY A 33 1.52 7.92 -18.44
N ASN A 34 1.38 6.59 -18.48
CA ASN A 34 0.10 5.89 -18.49
C ASN A 34 -0.39 5.51 -17.08
N THR A 35 0.27 5.97 -16.02
CA THR A 35 -0.03 5.58 -14.63
C THR A 35 -1.51 5.73 -14.28
N GLY A 36 -2.12 6.89 -14.53
CA GLY A 36 -3.54 7.11 -14.20
C GLY A 36 -4.48 6.15 -14.93
N ALA A 37 -4.21 5.83 -16.20
CA ALA A 37 -5.01 4.89 -16.98
C ALA A 37 -4.85 3.44 -16.47
N LEU A 38 -3.63 3.04 -16.10
CA LEU A 38 -3.36 1.73 -15.49
C LEU A 38 -4.10 1.58 -14.16
N LEU A 39 -4.05 2.59 -13.30
CA LEU A 39 -4.75 2.58 -12.00
C LEU A 39 -6.27 2.60 -12.18
N GLY A 40 -6.81 3.38 -13.12
CA GLY A 40 -8.24 3.37 -13.43
C GLY A 40 -8.74 1.99 -13.92
N ARG A 41 -7.94 1.30 -14.75
CA ARG A 41 -8.23 -0.07 -15.18
C ARG A 41 -8.18 -1.07 -14.02
N LEU A 42 -7.19 -0.97 -13.14
CA LEU A 42 -7.10 -1.79 -11.92
C LEU A 42 -8.35 -1.59 -11.06
N TRP A 43 -8.73 -0.33 -10.84
CA TRP A 43 -9.88 0.01 -10.01
C TRP A 43 -11.20 -0.49 -10.59
N SER A 44 -11.35 -0.43 -11.92
CA SER A 44 -12.48 -1.02 -12.64
C SER A 44 -12.51 -2.54 -12.51
N THR A 45 -11.34 -3.20 -12.48
CA THR A 45 -11.21 -4.65 -12.26
C THR A 45 -11.66 -5.05 -10.85
N LEU A 46 -11.44 -4.18 -9.86
CA LEU A 46 -11.84 -4.39 -8.46
C LEU A 46 -13.33 -4.10 -8.20
N ALA A 47 -14.00 -3.32 -9.06
CA ALA A 47 -15.38 -2.87 -8.84
C ALA A 47 -16.37 -3.99 -8.45
N PRO A 48 -16.35 -5.20 -9.06
CA PRO A 48 -17.27 -6.27 -8.66
C PRO A 48 -17.08 -6.76 -7.23
N LEU A 49 -15.86 -6.70 -6.68
CA LEU A 49 -15.54 -7.14 -5.32
C LEU A 49 -15.99 -6.12 -4.25
N ARG A 50 -16.22 -4.87 -4.65
CA ARG A 50 -16.57 -3.77 -3.73
C ARG A 50 -18.08 -3.61 -3.54
N THR A 51 -18.86 -4.66 -3.82
CA THR A 51 -20.32 -4.67 -3.68
C THR A 51 -20.75 -5.42 -2.42
N CYS A 52 -21.84 -5.02 -1.77
CA CYS A 52 -22.38 -5.75 -0.62
C CYS A 52 -22.71 -7.22 -0.98
N ALA A 53 -23.15 -7.47 -2.21
CA ALA A 53 -23.37 -8.81 -2.72
C ALA A 53 -22.09 -9.67 -2.78
N ALA A 54 -20.91 -9.08 -2.98
CA ALA A 54 -19.65 -9.80 -2.90
C ALA A 54 -19.29 -10.15 -1.45
N VAL A 55 -19.51 -9.23 -0.51
CA VAL A 55 -19.31 -9.45 0.94
C VAL A 55 -20.13 -10.65 1.41
N HIS A 56 -21.46 -10.63 1.17
CA HIS A 56 -22.34 -11.70 1.62
C HIS A 56 -22.00 -13.07 1.01
N ARG A 57 -21.60 -13.10 -0.27
CA ARG A 57 -21.19 -14.35 -0.92
C ARG A 57 -19.92 -14.94 -0.32
N LEU A 58 -18.97 -14.10 0.06
CA LEU A 58 -17.71 -14.58 0.65
C LEU A 58 -17.87 -14.97 2.11
N ASP A 59 -18.62 -14.19 2.90
CA ASP A 59 -18.88 -14.51 4.31
C ASP A 59 -19.63 -15.84 4.48
N ALA A 60 -20.53 -16.16 3.54
CA ALA A 60 -21.22 -17.45 3.50
C ALA A 60 -20.30 -18.66 3.25
N VAL A 61 -19.09 -18.45 2.71
CA VAL A 61 -18.13 -19.52 2.36
C VAL A 61 -16.96 -19.57 3.35
N ALA A 62 -16.53 -18.42 3.86
CA ALA A 62 -15.49 -18.31 4.87
C ALA A 62 -15.73 -17.07 5.74
N PRO A 63 -15.71 -17.18 7.08
CA PRO A 63 -15.90 -16.04 7.96
C PRO A 63 -14.91 -14.93 7.64
N LEU A 64 -15.42 -13.73 7.37
CA LEU A 64 -14.58 -12.55 7.14
C LEU A 64 -14.35 -11.81 8.46
N ASP A 65 -13.11 -11.41 8.72
CA ASP A 65 -12.76 -10.59 9.87
C ASP A 65 -11.81 -9.44 9.50
N GLU A 66 -11.46 -8.59 10.48
CA GLU A 66 -10.57 -7.45 10.27
C GLU A 66 -9.09 -7.79 10.53
N ARG A 67 -8.71 -9.04 10.85
CA ARG A 67 -7.35 -9.37 11.32
C ARG A 67 -6.28 -9.05 10.29
N HIS A 68 -6.63 -9.10 9.01
CA HIS A 68 -5.73 -8.79 7.91
C HIS A 68 -5.79 -7.32 7.45
N SER A 69 -6.66 -6.50 8.06
CA SER A 69 -6.75 -5.07 7.77
C SER A 69 -5.43 -4.35 8.08
N ILE A 70 -5.16 -3.27 7.34
CA ILE A 70 -4.00 -2.39 7.55
C ILE A 70 -3.94 -1.95 9.02
N ARG A 71 -5.08 -1.54 9.61
CA ARG A 71 -5.17 -1.13 11.01
C ARG A 71 -4.73 -2.25 11.95
N ALA A 72 -5.33 -3.43 11.83
CA ALA A 72 -5.03 -4.54 12.72
C ALA A 72 -3.56 -5.00 12.61
N ARG A 73 -2.99 -4.97 11.40
CA ARG A 73 -1.57 -5.27 11.17
C ARG A 73 -0.67 -4.22 11.80
N PHE A 74 -0.99 -2.94 11.60
CA PHE A 74 -0.26 -1.82 12.18
C PHE A 74 -0.27 -1.87 13.72
N ASP A 75 -1.43 -2.12 14.34
CA ASP A 75 -1.53 -2.23 15.79
C ASP A 75 -0.67 -3.38 16.34
N ARG A 76 -0.68 -4.54 15.68
CA ARG A 76 0.19 -5.67 16.05
C ARG A 76 1.67 -5.33 15.89
N ALA A 77 2.06 -4.72 14.77
CA ALA A 77 3.45 -4.33 14.53
C ALA A 77 3.93 -3.32 15.58
N ARG A 78 3.10 -2.31 15.88
CA ARG A 78 3.37 -1.32 16.93
C ARG A 78 3.49 -1.96 18.32
N SER A 79 2.60 -2.88 18.68
CA SER A 79 2.71 -3.63 19.93
C SER A 79 3.99 -4.47 20.01
N ALA A 80 4.40 -5.09 18.90
CA ALA A 80 5.65 -5.85 18.82
C ALA A 80 6.88 -4.95 19.00
N LEU A 81 6.87 -3.74 18.43
CA LEU A 81 7.91 -2.73 18.64
C LEU A 81 8.04 -2.33 20.11
N HIS A 82 6.97 -2.27 20.89
CA HIS A 82 7.07 -1.98 22.33
C HIS A 82 7.52 -3.20 23.16
N GLY A 83 7.24 -4.43 22.71
CA GLY A 83 7.52 -5.66 23.45
C GLY A 83 8.91 -6.27 23.21
N SER A 84 9.58 -5.94 22.10
CA SER A 84 10.91 -6.49 21.80
C SER A 84 12.02 -5.71 22.50
N ALA A 85 12.34 -6.10 23.74
CA ALA A 85 13.56 -5.72 24.46
C ALA A 85 14.81 -6.50 23.99
N ARG A 86 14.66 -7.43 23.05
CA ARG A 86 15.78 -8.20 22.51
C ARG A 86 16.37 -7.53 21.27
N PRO A 87 17.69 -7.29 21.23
CA PRO A 87 18.38 -6.91 20.01
C PRO A 87 18.13 -8.01 18.97
N THR A 88 17.53 -7.68 17.83
CA THR A 88 17.63 -8.52 16.64
C THR A 88 18.82 -8.04 15.82
N ASP A 89 19.50 -8.96 15.14
CA ASP A 89 20.68 -8.69 14.29
C ASP A 89 20.33 -7.95 12.97
N GLY A 90 19.20 -7.23 12.94
CA GLY A 90 18.63 -6.59 11.75
C GLY A 90 19.29 -5.28 11.32
N TRP A 91 19.25 -5.02 10.00
CA TRP A 91 19.78 -3.89 9.18
C TRP A 91 21.07 -3.15 9.59
N THR A 92 21.88 -3.69 10.52
CA THR A 92 23.14 -4.42 10.21
C THR A 92 24.23 -4.32 11.28
N ARG A 93 24.20 -3.31 12.14
CA ARG A 93 25.03 -3.22 13.36
C ARG A 93 24.40 -2.16 14.25
N TRP A 94 23.44 -2.54 15.09
CA TRP A 94 22.92 -1.85 16.29
C TRP A 94 22.63 -0.32 16.21
N ARG A 95 23.57 0.54 15.81
CA ARG A 95 23.48 2.02 15.78
C ARG A 95 22.47 2.60 14.79
N ALA A 96 22.37 2.10 13.55
CA ALA A 96 21.40 2.64 12.57
C ALA A 96 19.95 2.21 12.88
N GLY A 97 19.77 0.97 13.35
CA GLY A 97 18.47 0.49 13.82
C GLY A 97 18.00 1.16 15.11
N LEU A 98 18.92 1.46 16.02
CA LEU A 98 18.61 2.23 17.23
C LEU A 98 18.24 3.69 16.94
N SER A 99 18.80 4.33 15.90
CA SER A 99 18.43 5.71 15.58
C SER A 99 17.06 5.79 14.91
N LEU A 100 16.67 4.76 14.15
CA LEU A 100 15.46 4.80 13.34
C LEU A 100 14.25 4.18 14.04
N ARG A 101 14.43 3.25 15.01
CA ARG A 101 13.31 2.70 15.80
C ARG A 101 12.55 3.76 16.60
N PRO A 102 13.18 4.66 17.37
CA PRO A 102 12.45 5.74 18.06
C PRO A 102 11.69 6.64 17.08
N ARG A 103 12.24 6.83 15.88
CA ARG A 103 11.58 7.59 14.81
C ARG A 103 10.34 6.86 14.28
N VAL A 104 10.45 5.55 13.98
CA VAL A 104 9.30 4.71 13.60
C VAL A 104 8.22 4.76 14.67
N GLU A 105 8.57 4.59 15.94
CA GLU A 105 7.65 4.63 17.08
C GLU A 105 6.97 6.01 17.19
N HIS A 106 7.74 7.10 17.08
CA HIS A 106 7.23 8.46 17.11
C HIS A 106 6.21 8.72 15.99
N VAL A 107 6.54 8.36 14.75
CA VAL A 107 5.63 8.54 13.61
C VAL A 107 4.40 7.63 13.75
N ALA A 108 4.58 6.39 14.20
CA ALA A 108 3.48 5.45 14.43
C ALA A 108 2.48 5.98 15.46
N VAL A 109 2.94 6.56 16.58
CA VAL A 109 2.06 7.21 17.57
C VAL A 109 1.26 8.32 16.91
N ARG A 110 1.92 9.19 16.13
CA ARG A 110 1.25 10.33 15.46
C ARG A 110 0.20 9.89 14.45
N VAL A 111 0.48 8.88 13.64
CA VAL A 111 -0.49 8.29 12.70
C VAL A 111 -1.65 7.60 13.43
N GLY A 112 -1.36 6.95 14.57
CA GLY A 112 -2.38 6.37 15.45
C GLY A 112 -3.35 7.43 15.97
N LEU A 113 -2.81 8.53 16.50
CA LEU A 113 -3.54 9.67 17.08
C LEU A 113 -4.34 10.47 16.05
N ALA A 114 -3.95 10.46 14.77
CA ALA A 114 -4.70 11.11 13.70
C ALA A 114 -6.15 10.63 13.56
N GLY A 115 -6.52 9.51 14.21
CA GLY A 115 -7.88 8.97 14.33
C GLY A 115 -8.50 8.55 12.99
N PRO A 116 -9.43 7.59 12.95
CA PRO A 116 -10.38 7.50 11.86
C PRO A 116 -11.71 8.13 12.28
N PRO A 117 -12.53 8.63 11.33
CA PRO A 117 -13.97 8.45 11.48
C PRO A 117 -14.26 6.94 11.47
N VAL A 118 -15.06 6.47 12.42
CA VAL A 118 -15.71 5.16 12.34
C VAL A 118 -16.54 5.17 11.06
N GLY A 119 -16.24 4.27 10.13
CA GLY A 119 -16.88 4.23 8.82
C GLY A 119 -17.42 2.84 8.52
N GLU A 120 -18.21 2.77 7.45
CA GLU A 120 -18.68 1.52 6.86
C GLU A 120 -17.52 0.54 6.62
N ILE A 121 -17.76 -0.75 6.81
CA ILE A 121 -16.79 -1.80 6.56
C ILE A 121 -17.10 -2.42 5.20
N VAL A 122 -16.08 -2.56 4.36
CA VAL A 122 -16.20 -3.17 3.03
C VAL A 122 -15.28 -4.37 2.92
N LEU A 123 -15.57 -5.24 1.95
CA LEU A 123 -14.64 -6.29 1.54
C LEU A 123 -13.46 -5.67 0.79
N ALA A 124 -12.25 -5.90 1.28
CA ALA A 124 -11.00 -5.58 0.59
C ALA A 124 -10.45 -6.79 -0.17
N HIS A 125 -9.72 -6.55 -1.26
CA HIS A 125 -8.86 -7.55 -1.87
C HIS A 125 -7.70 -7.91 -0.93
N GLY A 126 -7.10 -6.91 -0.28
CA GLY A 126 -6.17 -7.10 0.84
C GLY A 126 -4.75 -7.58 0.51
N GLY A 127 -4.46 -7.78 -0.78
CA GLY A 127 -3.16 -8.21 -1.30
C GLY A 127 -2.71 -7.44 -2.56
N LEU A 128 -2.97 -6.13 -2.61
CA LEU A 128 -2.64 -5.33 -3.80
C LEU A 128 -1.18 -4.86 -3.81
N ASP A 129 -0.27 -5.74 -4.22
CA ASP A 129 1.11 -5.39 -4.60
C ASP A 129 1.20 -5.26 -6.13
N PRO A 130 1.69 -4.14 -6.69
CA PRO A 130 1.87 -3.98 -8.14
C PRO A 130 2.71 -5.07 -8.81
N ARG A 131 3.58 -5.75 -8.06
CA ARG A 131 4.38 -6.88 -8.57
C ARG A 131 3.54 -8.14 -8.78
N ASP A 132 2.45 -8.27 -8.03
CA ASP A 132 1.52 -9.39 -8.05
C ASP A 132 0.30 -9.16 -8.95
N ILE A 133 0.27 -8.04 -9.68
CA ILE A 133 -0.81 -7.68 -10.60
C ILE A 133 -0.34 -7.85 -12.04
N VAL A 134 -0.91 -8.81 -12.76
CA VAL A 134 -0.55 -9.04 -14.17
C VAL A 134 -1.41 -8.16 -15.09
N VAL A 135 -0.74 -7.35 -15.91
CA VAL A 135 -1.39 -6.48 -16.90
C VAL A 135 -1.66 -7.27 -18.18
N ARG A 136 -2.91 -7.23 -18.65
CA ARG A 136 -3.35 -7.80 -19.95
C ARG A 136 -4.04 -6.75 -20.80
N SER A 137 -4.31 -7.04 -22.07
CA SER A 137 -5.12 -6.17 -22.94
C SER A 137 -6.58 -6.06 -22.47
N GLN A 138 -7.17 -7.17 -22.02
CA GLN A 138 -8.59 -7.26 -21.63
C GLN A 138 -8.88 -7.03 -20.13
N GLY A 139 -7.90 -6.56 -19.35
CA GLY A 139 -8.07 -6.36 -17.90
C GLY A 139 -6.80 -6.58 -17.11
N MET A 140 -6.92 -6.73 -15.81
CA MET A 140 -5.81 -7.12 -14.93
C MET A 140 -6.14 -8.41 -14.19
N ILE A 141 -5.12 -9.22 -13.94
CA ILE A 141 -5.26 -10.41 -13.10
C ILE A 141 -4.60 -10.08 -11.76
N LEU A 142 -5.43 -10.05 -10.73
CA LEU A 142 -4.97 -9.95 -9.35
C LEU A 142 -4.54 -11.33 -8.87
N THR A 143 -3.39 -11.41 -8.23
CA THR A 143 -2.87 -12.63 -7.60
C THR A 143 -2.70 -12.38 -6.10
N ASP A 144 -2.60 -13.46 -5.33
CA ASP A 144 -2.56 -13.45 -3.86
C ASP A 144 -3.70 -12.64 -3.18
N PRO A 145 -4.99 -12.91 -3.49
CA PRO A 145 -6.09 -12.28 -2.78
C PRO A 145 -6.07 -12.67 -1.30
N ARG A 146 -6.23 -11.69 -0.41
CA ARG A 146 -6.34 -11.86 1.04
C ARG A 146 -7.62 -11.19 1.53
N PRO A 147 -8.80 -11.71 1.13
CA PRO A 147 -10.07 -11.06 1.40
C PRO A 147 -10.31 -10.91 2.90
N HIS A 148 -10.70 -9.71 3.32
CA HIS A 148 -11.00 -9.39 4.71
C HIS A 148 -11.88 -8.15 4.80
N LEU A 149 -12.43 -7.91 5.98
CA LEU A 149 -13.21 -6.71 6.30
C LEU A 149 -12.28 -5.54 6.60
N ALA A 150 -12.48 -4.40 5.93
CA ALA A 150 -11.63 -3.22 6.09
C ALA A 150 -12.40 -1.91 5.90
N ALA A 151 -11.73 -0.80 6.24
CA ALA A 151 -12.23 0.54 5.96
C ALA A 151 -12.41 0.76 4.45
N PRO A 152 -13.30 1.69 4.03
CA PRO A 152 -13.46 2.06 2.64
C PRO A 152 -12.11 2.56 2.11
N HIS A 153 -11.77 2.16 0.88
CA HIS A 153 -10.51 2.53 0.22
C HIS A 153 -9.22 1.98 0.86
N ALA A 154 -9.29 0.99 1.75
CA ALA A 154 -8.08 0.31 2.27
C ALA A 154 -7.20 -0.28 1.15
N ASP A 155 -7.81 -0.82 0.11
CA ASP A 155 -7.11 -1.30 -1.10
C ASP A 155 -6.37 -0.17 -1.85
N LEU A 156 -6.94 1.04 -1.89
CA LEU A 156 -6.27 2.20 -2.50
C LEU A 156 -5.03 2.62 -1.68
N ALA A 157 -5.18 2.67 -0.35
CA ALA A 157 -4.09 2.99 0.55
C ALA A 157 -2.95 1.96 0.49
N MET A 158 -3.29 0.67 0.43
CA MET A 158 -2.32 -0.41 0.22
C MET A 158 -1.59 -0.21 -1.11
N LEU A 159 -2.33 0.05 -2.20
CA LEU A 159 -1.73 0.27 -3.51
C LEU A 159 -0.73 1.45 -3.50
N PHE A 160 -1.07 2.57 -2.86
CA PHE A 160 -0.14 3.70 -2.71
C PHE A 160 1.09 3.29 -1.92
N SER A 161 0.92 2.59 -0.79
CA SER A 161 2.04 2.07 0.00
C SER A 161 2.98 1.20 -0.84
N ARG A 162 2.42 0.25 -1.60
CA ARG A 162 3.23 -0.68 -2.41
C ARG A 162 3.91 0.01 -3.60
N ILE A 163 3.27 0.99 -4.23
CA ILE A 163 3.94 1.80 -5.27
C ILE A 163 5.06 2.63 -4.64
N THR A 164 4.85 3.25 -3.48
CA THR A 164 5.90 3.97 -2.74
C THR A 164 7.08 3.08 -2.43
N HIS A 165 6.83 1.87 -1.90
CA HIS A 165 7.89 0.92 -1.62
C HIS A 165 8.65 0.51 -2.87
N HIS A 166 7.94 0.29 -3.98
CA HIS A 166 8.56 -0.05 -5.25
C HIS A 166 9.46 1.09 -5.74
N LEU A 167 8.94 2.32 -5.83
CA LEU A 167 9.71 3.48 -6.33
C LEU A 167 10.94 3.78 -5.47
N ILE A 168 10.80 3.81 -4.14
CA ILE A 168 11.93 4.08 -3.24
C ILE A 168 12.89 2.88 -3.20
N GLY A 169 12.36 1.67 -3.20
CA GLY A 169 13.15 0.44 -3.16
C GLY A 169 13.98 0.24 -4.42
N THR A 170 13.44 0.50 -5.61
CA THR A 170 14.14 0.22 -6.88
C THR A 170 14.78 1.42 -7.54
N ARG A 171 14.47 2.66 -7.11
CA ARG A 171 15.02 3.92 -7.65
C ARG A 171 15.04 3.95 -9.18
N PRO A 172 13.87 3.93 -9.84
CA PRO A 172 13.79 3.90 -11.31
C PRO A 172 14.29 5.20 -11.97
N GLY A 173 14.68 6.21 -11.20
CA GLY A 173 15.18 7.49 -11.68
C GLY A 173 14.11 8.58 -11.71
N THR A 174 14.57 9.84 -11.77
CA THR A 174 13.75 11.05 -11.61
C THR A 174 12.55 11.11 -12.55
N THR A 175 12.76 10.95 -13.85
CA THR A 175 11.70 11.08 -14.85
C THR A 175 10.58 10.06 -14.63
N ILE A 176 10.93 8.82 -14.26
CA ILE A 176 9.95 7.76 -14.02
C ILE A 176 9.19 8.04 -12.73
N ALA A 177 9.89 8.34 -11.64
CA ALA A 177 9.27 8.58 -10.34
C ALA A 177 8.31 9.79 -10.38
N ASP A 178 8.74 10.89 -10.99
CA ASP A 178 7.93 12.11 -11.13
C ASP A 178 6.67 11.84 -11.97
N ALA A 179 6.80 11.13 -13.09
CA ALA A 179 5.67 10.81 -13.95
C ALA A 179 4.67 9.85 -13.29
N VAL A 180 5.14 8.84 -12.55
CA VAL A 180 4.26 7.95 -11.76
C VAL A 180 3.54 8.73 -10.67
N CYS A 181 4.26 9.54 -9.88
CA CYS A 181 3.66 10.34 -8.81
C CYS A 181 2.65 11.36 -9.34
N THR A 182 2.97 12.03 -10.45
CA THR A 182 2.05 12.95 -11.15
C THR A 182 0.81 12.21 -11.65
N GLY A 183 0.98 11.01 -12.21
CA GLY A 183 -0.14 10.18 -12.67
C GLY A 183 -1.05 9.70 -11.54
N ILE A 184 -0.50 9.36 -10.37
CA ILE A 184 -1.28 9.05 -9.16
C ILE A 184 -2.08 10.27 -8.72
N HIS A 185 -1.43 11.43 -8.58
CA HIS A 185 -2.10 12.67 -8.18
C HIS A 185 -3.22 13.05 -9.15
N GLY A 186 -2.96 13.01 -10.46
CA GLY A 186 -3.96 13.29 -11.49
C GLY A 186 -5.14 12.32 -11.46
N TRP A 187 -4.89 11.04 -11.21
CA TRP A 187 -5.96 10.05 -11.09
C TRP A 187 -6.85 10.26 -9.86
N VAL A 188 -6.27 10.62 -8.72
CA VAL A 188 -7.03 10.90 -7.48
C VAL A 188 -7.79 12.22 -7.54
N THR A 189 -7.28 13.21 -8.27
CA THR A 189 -7.91 14.53 -8.38
C THR A 189 -8.90 14.64 -9.55
N ALA A 190 -8.99 13.62 -10.41
CA ALA A 190 -9.94 13.58 -11.52
C ALA A 190 -11.41 13.57 -11.06
N SER A 191 -12.33 13.98 -11.95
CA SER A 191 -13.77 13.92 -11.70
C SER A 191 -14.34 12.49 -11.61
N THR A 192 -13.59 11.49 -12.05
CA THR A 192 -13.94 10.05 -11.98
C THR A 192 -13.05 9.29 -10.98
N ASN A 193 -12.49 10.00 -10.00
CA ASN A 193 -11.51 9.47 -9.07
C ASN A 193 -12.05 8.29 -8.22
N PRO A 194 -11.15 7.44 -7.68
CA PRO A 194 -11.52 6.27 -6.87
C PRO A 194 -12.18 6.59 -5.51
N LEU A 195 -12.16 7.85 -5.08
CA LEU A 195 -12.70 8.34 -3.81
C LEU A 195 -14.11 8.91 -3.94
N ASN A 196 -14.63 9.08 -5.16
CA ASN A 196 -15.98 9.58 -5.36
C ASN A 196 -16.99 8.56 -4.85
N SER A 197 -17.48 8.79 -3.63
CA SER A 197 -18.79 8.32 -3.20
C SER A 197 -19.86 9.32 -3.68
N THR A 198 -21.10 8.85 -3.79
CA THR A 198 -22.28 9.69 -4.06
C THR A 198 -22.49 10.81 -3.03
N ASP A 199 -21.78 10.75 -1.90
CA ASP A 199 -22.12 11.52 -0.71
C ASP A 199 -21.20 12.73 -0.48
N GLY A 200 -20.30 13.07 -1.42
CA GLY A 200 -19.49 14.30 -1.35
C GLY A 200 -18.37 14.33 -0.30
N HIS A 201 -18.06 13.20 0.35
CA HIS A 201 -17.06 13.11 1.44
C HIS A 201 -15.62 12.82 0.95
N SER A 202 -15.26 13.22 -0.28
CA SER A 202 -13.97 12.88 -0.92
C SER A 202 -12.74 13.31 -0.11
N ASP A 203 -12.80 14.46 0.59
CA ASP A 203 -11.69 14.95 1.41
C ASP A 203 -11.48 14.09 2.68
N SER A 204 -12.56 13.64 3.32
CA SER A 204 -12.49 12.72 4.46
C SER A 204 -11.96 11.35 4.03
N ALA A 205 -12.44 10.85 2.89
CA ALA A 205 -11.95 9.62 2.27
C ALA A 205 -10.44 9.71 1.95
N LEU A 206 -9.99 10.84 1.41
CA LEU A 206 -8.57 11.05 1.13
C LEU A 206 -7.73 11.10 2.42
N ARG A 207 -8.18 11.77 3.48
CA ARG A 207 -7.49 11.75 4.78
C ARG A 207 -7.38 10.32 5.32
N GLN A 208 -8.44 9.52 5.20
CA GLN A 208 -8.42 8.12 5.60
C GLN A 208 -7.41 7.30 4.77
N VAL A 209 -7.36 7.53 3.45
CA VAL A 209 -6.38 6.87 2.56
C VAL A 209 -4.95 7.25 2.94
N LEU A 210 -4.67 8.54 3.18
CA LEU A 210 -3.35 9.01 3.63
C LEU A 210 -2.95 8.33 4.95
N ARG A 211 -3.87 8.26 5.92
CA ARG A 211 -3.63 7.59 7.20
C ARG A 211 -3.32 6.10 7.03
N LEU A 212 -4.14 5.38 6.28
CA LEU A 212 -3.94 3.95 6.02
C LEU A 212 -2.66 3.70 5.21
N TRP A 213 -2.32 4.58 4.26
CA TRP A 213 -1.08 4.51 3.50
C TRP A 213 0.13 4.64 4.44
N ALA A 214 0.13 5.61 5.36
CA ALA A 214 1.19 5.74 6.36
C ALA A 214 1.29 4.51 7.28
N MET A 215 0.16 3.95 7.72
CA MET A 215 0.12 2.73 8.55
C MET A 215 0.71 1.50 7.83
N ASP A 216 0.31 1.22 6.59
CA ASP A 216 0.85 0.07 5.83
C ASP A 216 2.34 0.26 5.56
N THR A 217 2.75 1.49 5.21
CA THR A 217 4.17 1.82 4.97
C THR A 217 5.02 1.60 6.22
N LEU A 218 4.60 2.11 7.38
CA LEU A 218 5.32 1.90 8.64
C LEU A 218 5.37 0.42 9.04
N THR A 219 4.30 -0.34 8.78
CA THR A 219 4.26 -1.78 9.06
C THR A 219 5.30 -2.51 8.23
N VAL A 220 5.35 -2.25 6.92
CA VAL A 220 6.29 -2.90 5.99
C VAL A 220 7.73 -2.50 6.27
N VAL A 221 7.99 -1.22 6.50
CA VAL A 221 9.33 -0.76 6.89
C VAL A 221 9.72 -1.44 8.20
N GLY A 222 8.87 -1.42 9.23
CA GLY A 222 9.13 -2.12 10.49
C GLY A 222 9.53 -3.59 10.28
N ASP A 223 8.78 -4.32 9.44
CA ASP A 223 9.08 -5.71 9.08
C ASP A 223 10.45 -5.86 8.39
N VAL A 224 10.83 -4.95 7.48
CA VAL A 224 12.14 -4.97 6.82
C VAL A 224 13.27 -4.68 7.82
N LEU A 225 13.07 -3.71 8.72
CA LEU A 225 14.09 -3.26 9.67
C LEU A 225 14.41 -4.29 10.76
N VAL A 226 13.47 -5.18 11.09
CA VAL A 226 13.73 -6.23 12.08
C VAL A 226 14.50 -7.42 11.50
N LEU A 227 14.62 -7.52 10.17
CA LEU A 227 15.29 -8.61 9.48
C LEU A 227 16.77 -8.27 9.17
N PRO A 228 17.70 -9.25 9.28
CA PRO A 228 19.03 -9.12 8.70
C PRO A 228 18.95 -8.93 7.17
N PRO A 229 19.76 -8.04 6.56
CA PRO A 229 19.62 -7.70 5.13
C PRO A 229 20.08 -8.82 4.18
N ASP A 230 20.93 -9.72 4.69
CA ASP A 230 21.47 -10.85 3.93
C ASP A 230 20.48 -12.03 3.91
N LEU A 231 19.31 -11.89 4.54
CA LEU A 231 18.30 -12.92 4.46
C LEU A 231 17.76 -13.02 3.01
N PRO A 232 17.72 -14.24 2.44
CA PRO A 232 17.22 -14.46 1.08
C PRO A 232 15.72 -14.19 0.92
N VAL A 233 15.01 -13.93 2.02
CA VAL A 233 13.59 -13.53 2.03
C VAL A 233 13.38 -12.07 1.59
N LEU A 234 14.43 -11.25 1.62
CA LEU A 234 14.39 -9.87 1.16
C LEU A 234 14.72 -9.83 -0.33
N ASP A 235 13.71 -9.57 -1.15
CA ASP A 235 13.91 -9.19 -2.54
C ASP A 235 14.63 -7.83 -2.64
N GLU A 236 15.11 -7.49 -3.83
CA GLU A 236 15.88 -6.26 -4.07
C GLU A 236 15.10 -4.99 -3.69
N THR A 237 13.78 -4.98 -3.90
CA THR A 237 12.93 -3.84 -3.54
C THR A 237 12.91 -3.66 -2.01
N ARG A 238 12.74 -4.74 -1.26
CA ARG A 238 12.69 -4.72 0.21
C ARG A 238 14.05 -4.40 0.82
N ARG A 239 15.14 -4.96 0.28
CA ARG A 239 16.51 -4.61 0.71
C ARG A 239 16.74 -3.12 0.52
N GLY A 240 16.40 -2.63 -0.67
CA GLY A 240 16.49 -1.23 -1.00
C GLY A 240 15.67 -0.32 -0.08
N LEU A 241 14.45 -0.75 0.26
CA LEU A 241 13.61 -0.04 1.22
C LEU A 241 14.27 0.09 2.60
N GLY A 242 14.94 -0.97 3.06
CA GLY A 242 15.68 -0.97 4.33
C GLY A 242 16.85 0.01 4.34
N GLU A 243 17.65 0.03 3.26
CA GLU A 243 18.74 0.98 3.07
C GLU A 243 18.26 2.44 3.07
N ARG A 244 17.00 2.67 2.69
CA ARG A 244 16.38 3.98 2.48
C ARG A 244 15.28 4.29 3.47
N ALA A 245 15.27 3.61 4.61
CA ALA A 245 14.18 3.74 5.58
C ALA A 245 14.01 5.18 6.09
N THR A 246 15.08 5.97 6.15
CA THR A 246 15.00 7.41 6.47
C THR A 246 14.09 8.15 5.48
N ASP A 247 14.27 7.94 4.18
CA ASP A 247 13.46 8.59 3.14
C ASP A 247 12.00 8.16 3.22
N VAL A 248 11.75 6.88 3.52
CA VAL A 248 10.39 6.36 3.71
C VAL A 248 9.75 6.97 4.96
N LEU A 249 10.52 7.13 6.03
CA LEU A 249 10.06 7.74 7.26
C LEU A 249 9.72 9.23 7.05
N ASP A 250 10.49 9.97 6.25
CA ASP A 250 10.19 11.36 5.88
C ASP A 250 8.80 11.47 5.21
N VAL A 251 8.47 10.57 4.29
CA VAL A 251 7.14 10.50 3.65
C VAL A 251 6.05 10.28 4.69
N THR A 252 6.21 9.25 5.55
CA THR A 252 5.18 8.93 6.57
C THR A 252 5.05 10.01 7.64
N GLU A 253 6.15 10.67 8.01
CA GLU A 253 6.16 11.77 8.96
C GLU A 253 5.46 13.01 8.40
N ARG A 254 5.67 13.33 7.12
CA ARG A 254 4.95 14.39 6.43
C ARG A 254 3.44 14.12 6.43
N ILE A 255 3.03 12.90 6.10
CA ILE A 255 1.62 12.49 6.14
C ILE A 255 1.07 12.64 7.58
N ALA A 256 1.77 12.10 8.58
CA ALA A 256 1.36 12.16 9.98
C ALA A 256 1.22 13.61 10.48
N HIS A 257 2.14 14.49 10.10
CA HIS A 257 2.08 15.90 10.43
C HIS A 257 0.86 16.58 9.81
N ALA A 258 0.65 16.36 8.51
CA ALA A 258 -0.48 16.94 7.80
C ALA A 258 -1.84 16.47 8.33
N LEU A 259 -1.93 15.23 8.79
CA LEU A 259 -3.15 14.69 9.41
C LEU A 259 -3.44 15.29 10.79
N LEU A 260 -2.41 15.53 11.61
CA LEU A 260 -2.57 16.06 12.97
C LEU A 260 -2.89 17.55 13.03
N GLN A 261 -2.34 18.34 12.11
CA GLN A 261 -2.60 19.78 12.09
C GLN A 261 -4.04 20.09 11.67
N GLY A 262 -4.72 19.20 10.93
CA GLY A 262 -6.10 19.42 10.45
C GLY A 262 -6.23 20.51 9.38
N ASP A 263 -5.29 21.45 9.33
CA ASP A 263 -5.27 22.61 8.46
C ASP A 263 -4.68 22.26 7.10
N GLY A 264 -5.47 22.49 6.05
CA GLY A 264 -5.05 22.29 4.66
C GLY A 264 -5.86 21.23 3.90
N SER A 265 -5.86 21.38 2.58
CA SER A 265 -6.54 20.48 1.65
C SER A 265 -5.85 19.11 1.61
N PRO A 266 -6.56 17.98 1.82
CA PRO A 266 -5.99 16.63 1.70
C PRO A 266 -5.35 16.36 0.34
N ARG A 267 -5.77 17.08 -0.71
CA ARG A 267 -5.15 17.01 -2.05
C ARG A 267 -3.74 17.60 -2.06
N THR A 268 -3.54 18.73 -1.39
CA THR A 268 -2.20 19.31 -1.19
C THR A 268 -1.32 18.38 -0.37
N GLN A 269 -1.89 17.78 0.68
CA GLN A 269 -1.16 16.80 1.52
C GLN A 269 -0.73 15.57 0.72
N LEU A 270 -1.58 15.08 -0.19
CA LEU A 270 -1.24 14.02 -1.13
C LEU A 270 -0.12 14.45 -2.08
N ALA A 271 -0.20 15.65 -2.67
CA ALA A 271 0.83 16.17 -3.57
C ALA A 271 2.20 16.29 -2.88
N ASP A 272 2.24 16.82 -1.65
CA ASP A 272 3.46 16.94 -0.85
C ASP A 272 4.07 15.57 -0.54
N ALA A 273 3.25 14.60 -0.13
CA ALA A 273 3.71 13.24 0.14
C ALA A 273 4.27 12.58 -1.12
N LEU A 274 3.58 12.72 -2.26
CA LEU A 274 4.04 12.18 -3.54
C LEU A 274 5.33 12.86 -4.05
N ALA A 275 5.52 14.15 -3.79
CA ALA A 275 6.76 14.85 -4.10
C ALA A 275 7.95 14.29 -3.30
N LEU A 276 7.75 13.95 -2.03
CA LEU A 276 8.77 13.27 -1.21
C LEU A 276 9.07 11.85 -1.72
N VAL A 277 8.03 11.09 -2.11
CA VAL A 277 8.23 9.78 -2.75
C VAL A 277 9.05 9.91 -4.02
N ALA A 278 8.70 10.86 -4.87
CA ALA A 278 9.39 11.10 -6.13
C ALA A 278 10.85 11.48 -5.88
N HIS A 279 11.13 12.34 -4.90
CA HIS A 279 12.48 12.74 -4.48
C HIS A 279 13.32 11.56 -3.97
N ALA A 280 12.77 10.76 -3.06
CA ALA A 280 13.42 9.57 -2.51
C ALA A 280 13.77 8.51 -3.57
N ALA A 281 12.98 8.45 -4.64
CA ALA A 281 13.19 7.55 -5.77
C ALA A 281 14.22 8.06 -6.81
N ARG A 282 14.78 9.27 -6.66
CA ARG A 282 15.78 9.87 -7.57
C ARG A 282 17.23 9.57 -7.17
N ALA A 283 17.48 9.59 -5.86
CA ALA A 283 18.82 9.57 -5.26
C ALA A 283 19.52 8.23 -5.40
#